data_AF-A0A1G0I2C0-F1
#
_entry.id   AF-A0A1G0I2C0-F1
#
_cell.length_a   1.000
_cell.length_b   1.000
_cell.length_c   1.000
_cell.angle_alpha   90.00
_cell.angle_beta   90.00
_cell.angle_gamma   90.00
#
_symmetry.space_group_name_H-M   'P 1'
#
loop_
_entity.id
_entity.type
_entity.pdbx_description
1 polymer ?
#
loop_
_entity_poly.entity_id
_entity_poly.type
_entity_poly.pdbx_seq_one_letter_code
_entity_poly.pdbx_strand_id
1 'polypeptide(L)'
;MSDFDEAQRGQMAQSVLDNAVYADSYALIEGGLTRAWRDSRDPSEREEIHQKLLMLDKVKNLLESVMRTGQLAEDKIRQQKSQAERMADAAWKRKAQ
;
A
#
# COMPACT_ATOMS: atom_id res chain seq x y z
N MET A 1 -16.72 0.71 4.65
CA MET A 1 -15.83 -0.30 4.05
C MET A 1 -15.58 -1.35 5.12
N SER A 2 -15.75 -2.64 4.82
CA SER A 2 -15.51 -3.69 5.83
C SER A 2 -14.00 -3.96 5.99
N ASP A 3 -13.60 -4.59 7.10
CA ASP A 3 -12.21 -5.02 7.29
C ASP A 3 -11.75 -5.96 6.14
N PHE A 4 -12.67 -6.76 5.58
CA PHE A 4 -12.38 -7.64 4.43
C PHE A 4 -12.10 -6.85 3.15
N ASP A 5 -12.90 -5.82 2.86
CA ASP A 5 -12.68 -4.95 1.70
C ASP A 5 -11.35 -4.20 1.81
N GLU A 6 -11.01 -3.73 3.00
CA GLU A 6 -9.74 -3.03 3.27
C GLU A 6 -8.55 -3.98 3.12
N ALA A 7 -8.62 -5.20 3.65
CA ALA A 7 -7.59 -6.23 3.47
C ALA A 7 -7.38 -6.56 1.98
N GLN A 8 -8.47 -6.75 1.22
CA GLN A 8 -8.38 -7.01 -0.22
C GLN A 8 -7.73 -5.85 -0.97
N ARG A 9 -8.11 -4.60 -0.66
CA ARG A 9 -7.48 -3.40 -1.24
C ARG A 9 -5.99 -3.32 -0.91
N GLY A 10 -5.60 -3.69 0.31
CA GLY A 10 -4.19 -3.77 0.70
C GLY A 10 -3.40 -4.77 -0.12
N GLN A 11 -3.93 -5.97 -0.34
CA GLN A 11 -3.32 -7.00 -1.17
C GLN A 11 -3.17 -6.56 -2.64
N MET A 12 -4.17 -5.85 -3.17
CA MET A 12 -4.09 -5.27 -4.51
C MET A 12 -2.99 -4.19 -4.59
N ALA A 13 -2.90 -3.31 -3.59
CA ALA A 13 -1.85 -2.28 -3.54
C ALA A 13 -0.44 -2.90 -3.44
N GLN A 14 -0.29 -3.93 -2.60
CA GLN A 14 0.96 -4.71 -2.52
C GLN A 14 1.31 -5.35 -3.87
N SER A 15 0.33 -5.95 -4.55
CA SER A 15 0.55 -6.57 -5.87
C SER A 15 1.04 -5.58 -6.92
N VAL A 16 0.65 -4.30 -6.83
CA VAL A 16 1.17 -3.24 -7.69
C VAL A 16 2.61 -2.87 -7.28
N LEU A 17 2.88 -2.71 -5.99
CA LEU A 17 4.21 -2.34 -5.48
C LEU A 17 5.27 -3.42 -5.77
N ASP A 18 4.89 -4.70 -5.69
CA ASP A 18 5.77 -5.84 -5.96
C ASP A 18 5.92 -6.13 -7.48
N ASN A 19 5.16 -5.42 -8.33
CA ASN A 19 5.21 -5.62 -9.77
C ASN A 19 6.46 -4.95 -10.38
N ALA A 20 7.34 -5.75 -10.97
CA ALA A 20 8.56 -5.26 -11.60
C ALA A 20 8.31 -4.24 -12.71
N VAL A 21 7.26 -4.40 -13.53
CA VAL A 21 6.91 -3.45 -14.59
C VAL A 21 6.45 -2.12 -14.01
N TYR A 22 5.71 -2.13 -12.89
CA TYR A 22 5.37 -0.91 -12.17
C TYR A 22 6.63 -0.22 -11.64
N ALA A 23 7.50 -0.96 -10.95
CA ALA A 23 8.75 -0.42 -10.41
C ALA A 23 9.64 0.20 -11.51
N ASP A 24 9.82 -0.50 -12.64
CA ASP A 24 10.58 -0.01 -13.78
C ASP A 24 9.96 1.23 -14.41
N SER A 25 8.62 1.25 -14.57
CA SER A 25 7.91 2.40 -15.14
C SER A 25 7.99 3.63 -14.24
N TYR A 26 7.90 3.44 -12.92
CA TYR A 26 8.06 4.51 -11.94
C TYR A 26 9.48 5.08 -12.00
N ALA A 27 10.50 4.21 -11.91
CA ALA A 27 11.90 4.61 -11.93
C ALA A 27 12.30 5.30 -13.25
N LEU A 28 11.73 4.86 -14.39
CA LEU A 28 11.94 5.50 -15.68
C LEU A 28 11.45 6.94 -15.69
N ILE A 29 10.22 7.19 -15.21
CA ILE A 29 9.62 8.53 -15.17
C ILE A 29 10.35 9.40 -14.16
N GLU A 30 10.59 8.89 -12.95
CA GLU A 30 11.33 9.58 -11.89
C GLU A 30 12.71 10.01 -12.40
N GLY A 31 13.50 9.07 -12.94
CA GLY A 31 14.81 9.37 -13.49
C GLY A 31 14.78 10.39 -14.63
N GLY A 32 13.76 10.35 -15.48
CA GLY A 32 13.54 11.35 -16.54
C GLY A 32 13.30 12.75 -15.99
N LEU A 33 12.39 12.88 -15.02
CA LEU A 33 12.07 14.15 -14.36
C LEU A 33 13.25 14.68 -13.55
N THR A 34 13.96 13.82 -12.80
CA THR A 34 15.15 14.23 -12.02
C THR A 34 16.26 14.76 -12.94
N ARG A 35 16.50 14.12 -14.09
CA ARG A 35 17.47 14.63 -15.08
C ARG A 35 17.03 15.99 -15.63
N ALA A 36 15.78 16.10 -16.07
CA ALA A 36 15.25 17.36 -16.60
C ALA A 36 15.33 18.50 -15.56
N TRP A 37 14.98 18.21 -14.30
CA TRP A 37 15.04 19.18 -13.20
C TRP A 37 16.47 19.66 -12.92
N ARG A 38 17.45 18.75 -13.01
CA ARG A 38 18.87 19.05 -12.79
C ARG A 38 19.44 19.87 -13.95
N ASP A 39 19.04 19.57 -15.17
CA ASP A 39 19.63 20.15 -16.38
C ASP A 39 18.96 21.50 -16.75
N SER A 40 17.74 21.77 -16.25
CA SER A 40 17.06 23.05 -16.43
C SER A 40 17.77 24.20 -15.71
N ARG A 41 17.89 25.34 -16.42
CA ARG A 41 18.48 26.59 -15.92
C ARG A 41 17.43 27.65 -15.57
N ASP A 42 16.17 27.40 -15.93
CA ASP A 42 15.05 28.31 -15.66
C ASP A 42 14.40 27.93 -14.32
N PRO A 43 14.37 28.84 -13.32
CA PRO A 43 13.72 28.57 -12.05
C PRO A 43 12.25 28.15 -12.16
N SER A 44 11.50 28.72 -13.11
CA SER A 44 10.08 28.40 -13.31
C SER A 44 9.92 26.98 -13.83
N GLU A 45 10.73 26.58 -14.81
CA GLU A 45 10.73 25.22 -15.36
C GLU A 45 11.12 24.19 -14.29
N ARG A 46 12.12 24.51 -13.45
CA ARG A 46 12.51 23.63 -12.32
C ARG A 46 11.37 23.44 -11.34
N GLU A 47 10.62 24.49 -11.01
CA GLU A 47 9.48 24.37 -10.11
C GLU A 47 8.37 23.49 -10.73
N GLU A 48 8.05 23.68 -12.00
CA GLU A 48 7.07 22.84 -12.70
C GLU A 48 7.47 21.35 -12.73
N ILE A 49 8.74 21.06 -12.95
CA ILE A 49 9.24 19.67 -12.94
C ILE A 49 9.21 19.11 -11.51
N HIS A 50 9.55 19.91 -10.51
CA HIS A 50 9.46 19.50 -9.11
C HIS A 50 8.02 19.17 -8.70
N GLN A 51 7.04 19.96 -9.13
CA GLN A 51 5.62 19.64 -8.90
C GLN A 51 5.22 18.30 -9.53
N LYS A 52 5.74 17.97 -10.72
CA LYS A 52 5.52 16.65 -11.35
C LYS A 52 6.15 15.52 -10.54
N LEU A 53 7.35 15.69 -10.01
CA LEU A 53 7.99 14.73 -9.10
C LEU A 53 7.14 14.51 -7.84
N LEU A 54 6.64 15.58 -7.22
CA LEU A 54 5.75 15.47 -6.06
C LEU A 54 4.44 14.73 -6.40
N MET A 55 3.88 14.94 -7.58
CA MET A 55 2.68 14.19 -8.00
C MET A 55 2.99 12.70 -8.21
N LEU A 56 4.14 12.37 -8.80
CA LEU A 56 4.58 10.99 -8.97
C LEU A 56 4.78 10.30 -7.60
N ASP A 57 5.40 10.99 -6.64
CA ASP A 57 5.61 10.48 -5.28
C ASP A 57 4.27 10.21 -4.55
N LYS A 58 3.27 11.07 -4.74
CA LYS A 58 1.92 10.84 -4.19
C LYS A 58 1.29 9.52 -4.64
N VAL A 59 1.56 9.05 -5.86
CA VAL A 59 1.03 7.78 -6.35
C VAL A 59 1.59 6.61 -5.55
N LYS A 60 2.92 6.57 -5.38
CA LYS A 60 3.60 5.54 -4.60
C LYS A 60 3.19 5.59 -3.13
N ASN A 61 3.18 6.78 -2.54
CA ASN A 61 2.77 6.99 -1.14
C ASN A 61 1.33 6.52 -0.88
N LEU A 62 0.40 6.73 -1.83
CA LEU A 62 -0.97 6.23 -1.73
C LEU A 62 -1.00 4.69 -1.71
N LEU A 63 -0.29 4.03 -2.64
CA LEU A 63 -0.22 2.57 -2.70
C LEU A 63 0.35 1.99 -1.41
N GLU A 64 1.46 2.54 -0.91
CA GLU A 64 2.06 2.08 0.34
C GLU A 64 1.14 2.31 1.54
N SER A 65 0.41 3.43 1.57
CA SER A 65 -0.57 3.71 2.62
C SER A 65 -1.70 2.68 2.61
N VAL A 66 -2.28 2.40 1.45
CA VAL A 66 -3.36 1.39 1.30
C VAL A 66 -2.87 -0.01 1.64
N MET A 67 -1.65 -0.37 1.24
CA MET A 67 -1.03 -1.63 1.63
C MET A 67 -0.93 -1.75 3.16
N ARG A 68 -0.40 -0.72 3.83
CA ARG A 68 -0.27 -0.71 5.29
C ARG A 68 -1.63 -0.80 6.01
N THR A 69 -2.65 -0.06 5.57
CA THR A 69 -3.98 -0.15 6.21
C THR A 69 -4.64 -1.51 5.97
N GLY A 70 -4.48 -2.10 4.79
CA GLY A 70 -5.00 -3.44 4.52
C GLY A 70 -4.30 -4.53 5.33
N GLN A 71 -2.98 -4.43 5.58
CA GLN A 71 -2.27 -5.37 6.46
C GLN A 71 -2.84 -5.33 7.88
N LEU A 72 -3.13 -4.14 8.41
CA LEU A 72 -3.77 -3.98 9.72
C LEU A 72 -5.17 -4.61 9.76
N ALA A 73 -5.94 -4.48 8.67
CA ALA A 73 -7.26 -5.10 8.56
C ALA A 73 -7.16 -6.63 8.50
N GLU A 74 -6.17 -7.19 7.80
CA GLU A 74 -5.91 -8.63 7.76
C GLU A 74 -5.56 -9.17 9.16
N ASP A 75 -4.68 -8.47 9.89
CA ASP A 75 -4.29 -8.84 11.25
C ASP A 75 -5.49 -8.85 12.19
N LYS A 76 -6.39 -7.86 12.06
CA LYS A 76 -7.63 -7.79 12.83
C LYS A 76 -8.57 -8.96 12.52
N ILE A 77 -8.75 -9.31 11.25
CA ILE A 77 -9.55 -10.49 10.84
C ILE A 77 -8.94 -11.77 11.44
N ARG A 78 -7.62 -11.91 11.38
CA ARG A 78 -6.90 -13.07 11.93
C ARG A 78 -7.08 -13.18 13.44
N GLN A 79 -7.01 -12.06 14.15
CA GLN A 79 -7.24 -12.00 15.59
C GLN A 79 -8.68 -12.42 15.96
N GLN A 80 -9.68 -11.90 15.23
CA GLN A 80 -11.08 -12.25 15.45
C GLN A 80 -11.35 -13.74 15.23
N LYS A 81 -10.79 -14.33 14.16
CA LYS A 81 -10.88 -15.78 13.91
C LYS A 81 -10.26 -16.59 15.03
N SER A 82 -9.04 -16.25 15.45
CA SER A 82 -8.36 -16.95 16.55
C SER A 82 -9.14 -16.86 17.88
N GLN A 83 -9.76 -15.72 18.17
CA GLN A 83 -10.61 -15.58 19.36
C GLN A 83 -11.85 -16.45 19.27
N ALA A 84 -12.53 -16.46 18.12
CA ALA A 84 -13.71 -17.28 17.89
C ALA A 84 -13.41 -18.79 18.01
N GLU A 85 -12.29 -19.25 17.45
CA GLU A 85 -11.81 -20.64 17.57
C GLU A 85 -11.58 -21.03 19.03
N ARG A 86 -10.88 -20.19 19.80
CA ARG A 86 -10.64 -20.46 21.24
C ARG A 86 -11.95 -20.54 22.04
N MET A 87 -12.92 -19.69 21.72
CA MET A 87 -14.23 -19.71 22.38
C MET A 87 -15.02 -20.98 22.03
N ALA A 88 -14.99 -21.40 20.76
CA ALA A 88 -15.63 -22.63 20.31
C ALA A 88 -15.02 -23.87 20.99
N ASP A 89 -13.70 -23.95 21.07
CA ASP A 89 -12.98 -25.02 21.76
C ASP A 89 -13.33 -25.09 23.26
N ALA A 90 -13.41 -23.93 23.93
CA ALA A 90 -13.79 -23.86 25.33
C ALA A 90 -15.24 -24.31 25.57
N ALA A 91 -16.16 -23.93 24.68
CA ALA A 91 -17.57 -24.35 24.75
C ALA A 91 -17.73 -25.85 24.51
N TRP A 92 -16.99 -26.43 23.56
CA TRP A 92 -17.01 -27.87 23.27
C TRP A 92 -16.50 -28.69 24.47
N LYS A 93 -15.38 -28.28 25.07
CA LYS A 93 -14.84 -28.93 26.29
C LYS A 93 -15.80 -28.91 27.47
N ARG A 94 -16.57 -27.83 27.65
CA ARG A 94 -17.59 -27.73 28.71
C ARG A 94 -18.80 -28.64 28.49
N LYS A 95 -19.14 -28.95 27.23
CA LYS A 95 -20.28 -29.82 26.87
C LYS A 95 -19.95 -31.31 26.94
N ALA A 96 -18.66 -31.65 26.88
CA ALA A 96 -18.16 -33.03 26.96
C ALA A 96 -17.86 -33.50 28.40
N GLN A 97 -18.03 -32.63 29.40
CA GLN A 97 -18.03 -32.95 30.83
C GLN A 97 -19.47 -33.14 31.32
#